data_AF-A0A3L7PQI7-F1
#
_entry.id   AF-A0A3L7PQI7-F1
#
_cell.length_a   1.000
_cell.length_b   1.000
_cell.length_c   1.000
_cell.angle_alpha   90.00
_cell.angle_beta   90.00
_cell.angle_gamma   90.00
#
_symmetry.space_group_name_H-M   'P 1'
#
loop_
_entity.id
_entity.type
_entity.pdbx_description
1 polymer ?
#
loop_
_entity_poly.entity_id
_entity_poly.type
_entity_poly.pdbx_seq_one_letter_code
_entity_poly.pdbx_strand_id
1 'polypeptide(L)'
;MFRALLTVGLCLLASSSVVAGASDGRLDIYFIDVEGGAATLLVTPAGESLLIDSGYPDNGGRDRDRILDVIKNVAKLDHLDHAAVSHWHLDHFGNHAALADKIKIKNF
;
A
#
# COMPACT_ATOMS: atom_id res chain seq x y z
N MET A 1 -45.89 -17.48 7.30
CA MET A 1 -44.54 -18.10 7.22
C MET A 1 -43.72 -17.60 6.03
N PHE A 2 -44.31 -17.20 4.89
CA PHE A 2 -43.58 -16.61 3.75
C PHE A 2 -42.97 -15.22 3.97
N ARG A 3 -43.54 -14.40 4.87
CA ARG A 3 -43.01 -13.06 5.19
C ARG A 3 -41.72 -13.07 6.00
N ALA A 4 -41.47 -14.11 6.79
CA ALA A 4 -40.27 -14.23 7.62
C ALA A 4 -39.03 -14.63 6.79
N LEU A 5 -39.23 -15.41 5.71
CA LEU A 5 -38.16 -15.78 4.78
C LEU A 5 -37.68 -14.60 3.91
N LEU A 6 -38.56 -13.64 3.62
CA LEU A 6 -38.21 -12.47 2.81
C LEU A 6 -37.30 -11.48 3.58
N THR A 7 -37.49 -11.36 4.90
CA THR A 7 -36.70 -10.44 5.74
C THR A 7 -35.27 -10.94 6.00
N VAL A 8 -35.05 -12.26 6.05
CA VAL A 8 -33.71 -12.84 6.25
C VAL A 8 -32.87 -12.74 4.96
N GLY A 9 -33.48 -12.87 3.79
CA GLY A 9 -32.78 -12.73 2.50
C GLY A 9 -32.25 -11.32 2.23
N LEU A 10 -32.90 -10.28 2.76
CA LEU A 10 -32.52 -8.89 2.51
C LEU A 10 -31.31 -8.44 3.37
N CYS A 11 -31.10 -9.03 4.55
CA CYS A 11 -29.93 -8.72 5.38
C CYS A 11 -28.61 -9.32 4.84
N LEU A 12 -28.68 -10.39 4.04
CA LEU A 12 -27.50 -11.03 3.42
C LEU A 12 -26.98 -10.30 2.18
N LEU A 13 -27.76 -9.36 1.61
CA LEU A 13 -27.36 -8.55 0.45
C LEU A 13 -26.74 -7.19 0.83
N ALA A 14 -26.72 -6.85 2.13
CA ALA A 14 -26.21 -5.58 2.63
C ALA A 14 -24.78 -5.66 3.19
N SER A 15 -24.09 -6.79 3.03
CA SER A 15 -22.65 -6.87 3.26
C SER A 15 -21.91 -6.32 2.04
N SER A 16 -22.10 -5.02 1.76
CA SER A 16 -21.20 -4.29 0.89
C SER A 16 -19.81 -4.42 1.52
N SER A 17 -18.97 -5.26 0.92
CA SER A 17 -17.57 -5.29 1.26
C SER A 17 -17.06 -3.86 1.14
N VAL A 18 -16.60 -3.29 2.25
CA VAL A 18 -15.91 -2.00 2.23
C VAL A 18 -14.57 -2.26 1.56
N VAL A 19 -14.57 -2.16 0.23
CA VAL A 19 -13.37 -2.32 -0.59
C VAL A 19 -12.70 -0.95 -0.65
N ALA A 20 -11.44 -0.89 -0.23
CA ALA A 20 -10.61 0.32 -0.31
C ALA A 20 -9.94 0.44 -1.68
N GLY A 21 -10.05 1.62 -2.28
CA GLY A 21 -9.38 1.97 -3.54
C GLY A 21 -10.04 3.19 -4.19
N ALA A 22 -9.40 3.76 -5.22
CA ALA A 22 -9.77 5.01 -5.92
C ALA A 22 -11.29 5.22 -6.22
N SER A 23 -12.06 4.14 -6.30
CA SER A 23 -13.53 4.16 -6.44
C SER A 23 -14.30 4.75 -5.25
N ASP A 24 -13.73 4.82 -4.04
CA ASP A 24 -14.41 5.33 -2.84
C ASP A 24 -13.98 6.74 -2.42
N GLY A 25 -13.04 7.34 -3.16
CA GLY A 25 -12.57 8.71 -2.94
C GLY A 25 -11.70 8.91 -1.70
N ARG A 26 -11.10 7.85 -1.15
CA ARG A 26 -10.24 7.95 0.04
C ARG A 26 -8.77 8.20 -0.28
N LEU A 27 -8.08 8.80 0.69
CA LEU A 27 -6.63 8.78 0.79
C LEU A 27 -6.25 7.57 1.65
N ASP A 28 -5.55 6.62 1.06
CA ASP A 28 -5.02 5.47 1.78
C ASP A 28 -3.58 5.77 2.20
N ILE A 29 -3.28 5.53 3.48
CA ILE A 29 -1.94 5.73 4.06
C ILE A 29 -1.53 4.43 4.74
N TYR A 30 -0.41 3.88 4.29
CA TYR A 30 0.15 2.64 4.82
C TYR A 30 1.45 2.96 5.53
N PHE A 31 1.45 2.83 6.86
CA PHE A 31 2.68 2.76 7.64
C PHE A 31 3.20 1.33 7.57
N ILE A 32 4.21 1.12 6.72
CA ILE A 32 4.75 -0.21 6.45
C ILE A 32 5.73 -0.56 7.56
N ASP A 33 5.50 -1.70 8.21
CA ASP A 33 6.35 -2.18 9.29
C ASP A 33 7.72 -2.65 8.77
N VAL A 34 8.73 -1.83 9.05
CA VAL A 34 10.14 -1.98 8.69
C VAL A 34 11.01 -2.02 9.95
N GLU A 35 12.13 -2.74 9.91
CA GLU A 35 13.06 -2.86 11.04
C GLU A 35 14.15 -1.79 10.94
N GLY A 36 13.76 -0.53 11.18
CA GLY A 36 14.63 0.65 11.09
C GLY A 36 14.00 1.75 10.24
N GLY A 37 14.18 3.00 10.64
CA GLY A 37 13.73 4.18 9.90
C GLY A 37 12.22 4.21 9.65
N ALA A 38 11.85 4.38 8.38
CA ALA A 38 10.46 4.51 7.96
C ALA A 38 10.21 3.97 6.54
N ALA A 39 8.97 3.60 6.27
CA ALA A 39 8.44 3.40 4.92
C ALA A 39 6.92 3.71 4.96
N THR A 40 6.50 4.74 4.23
CA THR A 40 5.10 5.16 4.20
C THR A 40 4.62 5.26 2.76
N LEU A 41 3.60 4.48 2.42
CA LEU A 41 2.94 4.56 1.11
C LEU A 41 1.67 5.41 1.23
N LEU A 42 1.53 6.38 0.34
CA LEU A 42 0.32 7.17 0.17
C LEU A 42 -0.31 6.81 -1.18
N VAL A 43 -1.63 6.63 -1.21
CA VAL A 43 -2.40 6.46 -2.44
C VAL A 43 -3.55 7.45 -2.43
N THR A 44 -3.53 8.39 -3.36
CA THR A 44 -4.52 9.47 -3.43
C THR A 44 -5.86 8.96 -3.95
N PRO A 45 -6.95 9.73 -3.76
CA PRO A 45 -8.25 9.42 -4.38
C PRO A 45 -8.20 9.30 -5.91
N ALA A 46 -7.21 9.93 -6.56
CA ALA A 46 -7.01 9.85 -8.01
C ALA A 46 -6.22 8.60 -8.44
N GLY A 47 -5.79 7.76 -7.49
CA GLY A 47 -4.97 6.58 -7.73
C GLY A 47 -3.47 6.86 -7.86
N GLU A 48 -3.02 8.09 -7.62
CA GLU A 48 -1.61 8.46 -7.64
C GLU A 48 -0.90 7.97 -6.38
N SER A 49 0.28 7.38 -6.52
CA SER A 49 1.02 6.77 -5.39
C SER A 49 2.35 7.47 -5.08
N LEU A 50 2.65 7.66 -3.79
CA LEU A 50 3.94 8.15 -3.31
C LEU A 50 4.46 7.22 -2.21
N LEU A 51 5.66 6.67 -2.40
CA LEU A 51 6.40 6.02 -1.33
C LEU A 51 7.40 7.02 -0.72
N ILE A 52 7.29 7.25 0.59
CA ILE A 52 8.26 8.05 1.36
C ILE A 52 9.08 7.09 2.21
N ASP A 53 10.40 7.16 2.05
CA ASP A 53 11.37 6.29 2.72
C ASP A 53 11.16 4.79 2.40
N SER A 54 12.11 3.94 2.80
CA SER A 54 12.21 2.56 2.32
C SER A 54 12.80 1.58 3.32
N GLY A 55 12.85 1.92 4.61
CA GLY A 55 13.35 1.04 5.66
C GLY A 55 14.84 0.67 5.54
N TYR A 56 15.27 -0.26 6.39
CA TYR A 56 16.67 -0.69 6.47
C TYR A 56 16.98 -1.74 5.38
N PRO A 57 18.06 -1.60 4.61
CA PRO A 57 18.50 -2.64 3.68
C PRO A 57 19.19 -3.79 4.43
N ASP A 58 19.21 -5.00 3.87
CA ASP A 58 20.06 -6.12 4.36
C ASP A 58 19.61 -6.98 5.56
N ASN A 59 18.31 -7.18 5.77
CA ASN A 59 17.79 -8.32 6.57
C ASN A 59 17.22 -9.42 5.65
N GLY A 60 18.05 -9.94 4.74
CA GLY A 60 17.61 -10.91 3.72
C GLY A 60 16.54 -10.37 2.76
N GLY A 61 16.39 -9.04 2.67
CA GLY A 61 15.35 -8.40 1.87
C GLY A 61 13.99 -8.25 2.56
N ARG A 62 13.89 -8.52 3.87
CA ARG A 62 12.63 -8.40 4.65
C ARG A 62 11.87 -7.11 4.36
N ASP A 63 12.49 -5.95 4.59
CA ASP A 63 11.80 -4.65 4.47
C ASP A 63 11.40 -4.36 3.03
N ARG A 64 12.30 -4.60 2.06
CA ARG A 64 11.99 -4.55 0.62
C ARG A 64 10.78 -5.42 0.28
N ASP A 65 10.75 -6.66 0.75
CA ASP A 65 9.70 -7.62 0.39
C ASP A 65 8.36 -7.28 1.04
N ARG A 66 8.36 -6.73 2.26
CA ARG A 66 7.16 -6.20 2.90
C ARG A 66 6.64 -4.94 2.20
N ILE A 67 7.52 -4.05 1.77
CA ILE A 67 7.14 -2.88 0.98
C ILE A 67 6.51 -3.32 -0.34
N LEU A 68 7.13 -4.28 -1.05
CA LEU A 68 6.59 -4.83 -2.30
C LEU A 68 5.25 -5.54 -2.09
N ASP A 69 5.08 -6.28 -0.99
CA ASP A 69 3.83 -6.93 -0.63
C ASP A 69 2.71 -5.91 -0.39
N VAL A 70 2.98 -4.84 0.36
CA VAL A 70 1.99 -3.77 0.57
C VAL A 70 1.63 -3.12 -0.76
N ILE A 71 2.61 -2.75 -1.59
CA ILE A 71 2.34 -2.10 -2.88
C ILE A 71 1.49 -3.00 -3.79
N LYS A 72 1.90 -4.25 -3.99
CA LYS A 72 1.30 -5.15 -4.99
C LYS A 72 0.05 -5.86 -4.48
N ASN A 73 0.09 -6.35 -3.25
CA ASN A 73 -0.92 -7.26 -2.72
C ASN A 73 -1.94 -6.57 -1.82
N VAL A 74 -1.58 -5.47 -1.14
CA VAL A 74 -2.52 -4.71 -0.29
C VAL A 74 -3.11 -3.54 -1.05
N ALA A 75 -2.28 -2.64 -1.57
CA ALA A 75 -2.69 -1.45 -2.32
C ALA A 75 -3.06 -1.73 -3.79
N LYS A 76 -2.79 -2.95 -4.28
CA LYS A 76 -3.10 -3.39 -5.65
C LYS A 76 -2.51 -2.52 -6.76
N LEU A 77 -1.33 -1.96 -6.51
CA LEU A 77 -0.59 -1.15 -7.47
C LEU A 77 0.40 -2.02 -8.27
N ASP A 78 0.54 -1.74 -9.56
CA ASP A 78 1.54 -2.36 -10.44
C ASP A 78 2.79 -1.46 -10.66
N HIS A 79 2.74 -0.22 -10.19
CA HIS A 79 3.83 0.76 -10.23
C HIS A 79 3.74 1.76 -9.07
N LEU A 80 4.79 2.56 -8.89
CA LEU A 80 4.78 3.79 -8.12
C LEU A 80 4.90 5.01 -9.05
N ASP A 81 4.08 6.02 -8.83
CA ASP A 81 4.24 7.33 -9.49
C ASP A 81 5.45 8.08 -8.94
N HIS A 82 5.65 8.06 -7.62
CA HIS A 82 6.72 8.81 -6.97
C HIS A 82 7.37 7.98 -5.86
N ALA A 83 8.67 8.18 -5.70
CA ALA A 83 9.41 7.79 -4.51
C ALA A 83 10.13 9.02 -3.95
N ALA A 84 10.20 9.18 -2.64
CA ALA A 84 10.87 10.29 -1.99
C ALA A 84 11.63 9.80 -0.75
N VAL A 85 12.70 10.51 -0.43
CA VAL A 85 13.53 10.25 0.75
C VAL A 85 13.46 11.48 1.66
N SER A 86 13.14 11.26 2.93
CA SER A 86 13.08 12.34 3.92
C SER A 86 14.47 12.90 4.25
N HIS A 87 15.47 12.02 4.40
CA HIS A 87 16.87 12.36 4.63
C HIS A 87 17.80 11.16 4.40
N TRP A 88 19.11 11.39 4.46
CA TRP A 88 20.14 10.43 4.00
C TRP A 88 20.67 9.47 5.07
N HIS A 89 19.82 9.02 5.99
CA HIS A 89 20.16 7.86 6.82
C HIS A 89 19.79 6.56 6.09
N LEU A 90 20.61 5.53 6.29
CA LEU A 90 20.54 4.26 5.54
C LEU A 90 19.15 3.61 5.63
N ASP A 91 18.48 3.78 6.76
CA ASP A 91 17.17 3.25 7.09
C ASP A 91 15.99 4.04 6.46
N HIS A 92 16.29 5.09 5.72
CA HIS A 92 15.32 5.88 4.97
C HIS A 92 15.46 5.65 3.46
N PHE A 93 16.65 5.77 2.89
CA PHE A 93 16.84 5.59 1.44
C PHE A 93 17.19 4.15 1.02
N GLY A 94 17.52 3.27 1.96
CA GLY A 94 18.31 2.07 1.72
C GLY A 94 17.75 1.06 0.71
N ASN A 95 16.42 0.92 0.60
CA ASN A 95 15.82 -0.01 -0.36
C ASN A 95 15.35 0.65 -1.67
N HIS A 96 15.49 1.97 -1.87
CA HIS A 96 14.99 2.64 -3.09
C HIS A 96 15.55 2.01 -4.38
N ALA A 97 16.85 1.78 -4.45
CA ALA A 97 17.48 1.13 -5.60
C ALA A 97 16.96 -0.30 -5.82
N ALA A 98 16.87 -1.09 -4.73
CA ALA A 98 16.38 -2.46 -4.80
C ALA A 98 14.90 -2.56 -5.18
N LEU A 99 14.08 -1.56 -4.82
CA LEU A 99 12.68 -1.47 -5.23
C LEU A 99 12.55 -1.13 -6.71
N ALA A 100 13.37 -0.21 -7.23
CA ALA A 100 13.36 0.17 -8.64
C ALA A 100 13.64 -1.02 -9.60
N ASP A 101 14.39 -2.03 -9.13
CA ASP A 101 14.64 -3.28 -9.87
C ASP A 101 13.43 -4.25 -9.88
N LYS A 102 12.44 -4.05 -8.99
CA LYS A 102 11.33 -4.99 -8.74
C LYS A 102 9.95 -4.42 -9.08
N ILE A 103 9.83 -3.10 -9.16
CA ILE A 103 8.62 -2.40 -9.54
C ILE A 103 9.00 -1.08 -10.24
N LYS A 104 8.20 -0.70 -11.25
CA LYS A 104 8.42 0.56 -11.95
C LYS A 104 8.17 1.74 -11.01
N ILE A 105 9.12 2.67 -10.93
CA ILE A 105 8.99 3.97 -10.25
C ILE A 105 9.11 5.05 -11.34
N LYS A 106 8.11 5.94 -11.46
CA LYS A 106 8.12 6.95 -12.53
C LYS A 106 9.00 8.15 -12.19
N ASN A 107 8.96 8.63 -10.95
CA ASN A 107 9.69 9.81 -10.50
C ASN A 107 10.35 9.56 -9.13
N PHE A 108 11.50 10.22 -8.91
CA PHE A 108 12.27 10.23 -7.66
C PHE A 108 12.51 11.67 -7.21
#